data_AF-A0A8D2KXW9-F1
#
_entry.id   AF-A0A8D2KXW9-F1
#
_cell.length_a   1.000
_cell.length_b   1.000
_cell.length_c   1.000
_cell.angle_alpha   90.00
_cell.angle_beta   90.00
_cell.angle_gamma   90.00
#
_symmetry.space_group_name_H-M   'P 1'
#
loop_
_entity.id
_entity.type
_entity.pdbx_description
1 polymer ?
#
loop_
_entity_poly.entity_id
_entity_poly.type
_entity_poly.pdbx_seq_one_letter_code
_entity_poly.pdbx_strand_id
1 'polypeptide(L)'
;CIPLGVSFFLPCLSLPFFPQLFVKLPQAAILLSFCNKKQLDLVFIIDSSRSVRPYDFEKVKEFILNILQFLDIGPDATRVGLIQYASTVKNEFSLKTFRRKQDVERAVRRMMYLATGTMTGLAIQYAMNIAFSEFEGARPLSQNVPRVIMIVTDGRPQDPVAEVAAKARNSGILIFAIGVGKVDMNTLKSIGSEPYENHVFLVANFSQIETLTSVFQTKLCVQHMCSVIEHGCDHFCINTPGSYICKCKQGYILNSDQRTCNTQDLCEVKKHECEQICVNTPGSYVCQCYDGYELKEDGKQCYIVDYCTLNNQGCQHECVNTEDSYYCQCHKGFILNPDKKTCRRPDYCALQNHGCQQECVNTDESYFCRCQQGFTLNPDKRTCKSIWFQV
;
A
#
# COMPACT_ATOMS: atom_id res chain seq x y z
N CYS A 1 -15.29 2.00 -79.65
CA CYS A 1 -13.97 1.67 -80.22
C CYS A 1 -13.51 2.81 -81.13
N ILE A 2 -12.43 3.50 -80.75
CA ILE A 2 -11.33 4.22 -81.49
C ILE A 2 -11.61 4.60 -82.98
N PRO A 3 -11.27 5.81 -83.53
CA PRO A 3 -10.03 6.60 -83.29
C PRO A 3 -10.12 8.14 -83.12
N LEU A 4 -8.92 8.69 -82.87
CA LEU A 4 -8.44 10.07 -82.70
C LEU A 4 -8.82 11.09 -83.79
N GLY A 5 -8.88 12.38 -83.42
CA GLY A 5 -8.99 13.53 -84.34
C GLY A 5 -9.08 14.92 -83.68
N VAL A 6 -7.92 15.44 -83.25
CA VAL A 6 -7.40 16.82 -83.15
C VAL A 6 -8.34 18.07 -83.32
N SER A 7 -8.25 18.96 -82.32
CA SER A 7 -8.35 20.45 -82.30
C SER A 7 -9.68 21.18 -82.50
N PHE A 8 -10.11 21.93 -81.46
CA PHE A 8 -10.44 23.37 -81.56
C PHE A 8 -10.25 24.10 -80.22
N PHE A 9 -9.71 25.32 -80.32
CA PHE A 9 -9.30 26.28 -79.30
C PHE A 9 -10.47 26.89 -78.49
N LEU A 10 -10.22 27.21 -77.21
CA LEU A 10 -10.72 28.41 -76.49
C LEU A 10 -9.93 28.55 -75.15
N PRO A 11 -9.80 29.77 -74.59
CA PRO A 11 -8.53 30.32 -74.16
C PRO A 11 -8.32 30.30 -72.64
N CYS A 12 -7.05 30.34 -72.25
CA CYS A 12 -6.61 30.75 -70.91
C CYS A 12 -7.17 32.14 -70.56
N LEU A 13 -8.19 32.17 -69.71
CA LEU A 13 -8.51 33.35 -68.91
C LEU A 13 -7.97 33.13 -67.50
N SER A 14 -6.98 33.94 -67.18
CA SER A 14 -6.37 34.10 -65.86
C SER A 14 -7.43 34.36 -64.79
N LEU A 15 -7.59 33.41 -63.86
CA LEU A 15 -8.22 33.70 -62.58
C LEU A 15 -7.21 34.41 -61.67
N PRO A 16 -7.61 35.49 -60.99
CA PRO A 16 -6.71 36.26 -60.15
C PRO A 16 -6.32 35.43 -58.92
N PHE A 17 -5.06 35.56 -58.54
CA PHE A 17 -4.51 35.13 -57.25
C PHE A 17 -5.32 35.82 -56.14
N PHE A 18 -6.36 35.17 -55.62
CA PHE A 18 -6.93 35.54 -54.33
C PHE A 18 -5.94 35.06 -53.27
N PRO A 19 -5.34 35.96 -52.45
CA PRO A 19 -4.62 35.51 -51.29
C PRO A 19 -5.65 34.80 -50.41
N GLN A 20 -5.40 33.52 -50.11
CA GLN A 20 -6.15 32.80 -49.10
C GLN A 20 -6.14 33.66 -47.84
N LEU A 21 -7.30 34.23 -47.53
CA LEU A 21 -7.56 34.89 -46.27
C LEU A 21 -7.53 33.77 -45.22
N PHE A 22 -6.33 33.43 -44.75
CA PHE A 22 -6.15 32.68 -43.52
C PHE A 22 -6.74 33.55 -42.42
N VAL A 23 -8.03 33.34 -42.14
CA VAL A 23 -8.65 33.81 -40.91
C VAL A 23 -7.81 33.19 -39.79
N LYS A 24 -6.94 33.99 -39.20
CA LYS A 24 -6.28 33.67 -37.93
C LYS A 24 -7.39 33.56 -36.89
N LEU A 25 -7.93 32.35 -36.73
CA LEU A 25 -8.64 32.00 -35.52
C LEU A 25 -7.65 32.24 -34.37
N PRO A 26 -7.99 33.08 -33.37
CA PRO A 26 -7.10 33.31 -32.25
C PRO A 26 -6.88 31.96 -31.55
N GLN A 27 -5.63 31.64 -31.21
CA GLN A 27 -5.27 30.40 -30.48
C GLN A 27 -6.14 30.16 -29.23
N ALA A 28 -6.73 31.22 -28.66
CA ALA A 28 -7.71 31.18 -27.58
C ALA A 28 -9.03 30.44 -27.94
N ALA A 29 -9.52 30.55 -29.18
CA ALA A 29 -10.78 29.93 -29.59
C ALA A 29 -10.66 28.41 -29.79
N ILE A 30 -9.46 27.93 -30.14
CA ILE A 30 -9.18 26.48 -30.24
C ILE A 30 -9.04 25.89 -28.82
N LEU A 31 -8.36 26.59 -27.90
CA LEU A 31 -8.24 26.22 -26.48
C LEU A 31 -9.59 26.14 -25.74
N LEU A 32 -10.55 26.99 -26.08
CA LEU A 32 -11.91 26.99 -25.49
C LEU A 32 -12.79 25.81 -25.95
N SER A 33 -12.44 25.13 -27.05
CA SER A 33 -13.28 24.07 -27.63
C SER A 33 -12.98 22.64 -27.12
N PHE A 34 -11.92 22.43 -26.35
CA PHE A 34 -11.47 21.09 -25.89
C PHE A 34 -11.72 20.76 -24.41
N CYS A 35 -12.30 21.69 -23.62
CA CYS A 35 -12.83 21.40 -22.28
C CYS A 35 -14.24 20.76 -22.33
N ASN A 36 -14.85 20.68 -23.52
CA ASN A 36 -16.14 20.04 -23.70
C ASN A 36 -15.99 18.51 -23.63
N LYS A 37 -16.62 17.92 -22.60
CA LYS A 37 -16.73 16.47 -22.33
C LYS A 37 -15.50 15.78 -21.72
N LYS A 38 -14.93 16.32 -20.65
CA LYS A 38 -14.02 15.55 -19.79
C LYS A 38 -14.60 15.29 -18.42
N GLN A 39 -14.43 14.03 -18.04
CA GLN A 39 -14.87 13.47 -16.78
C GLN A 39 -13.82 13.79 -15.70
N LEU A 40 -14.21 14.52 -14.65
CA LEU A 40 -13.35 14.90 -13.52
C LEU A 40 -14.11 14.80 -12.18
N ASP A 41 -13.51 14.20 -11.15
CA ASP A 41 -14.02 14.28 -9.78
C ASP A 41 -13.18 15.31 -8.99
N LEU A 42 -13.76 16.48 -8.72
CA LEU A 42 -13.09 17.60 -8.07
C LEU A 42 -13.66 17.82 -6.67
N VAL A 43 -12.81 17.83 -5.65
CA VAL A 43 -13.19 18.17 -4.27
C VAL A 43 -12.44 19.42 -3.82
N PHE A 44 -13.19 20.47 -3.48
CA PHE A 44 -12.65 21.65 -2.82
C PHE A 44 -12.52 21.40 -1.32
N ILE A 45 -11.35 21.71 -0.76
CA ILE A 45 -11.09 21.67 0.69
C ILE A 45 -10.73 23.08 1.12
N ILE A 46 -11.64 23.71 1.86
CA ILE A 46 -11.57 25.13 2.18
C ILE A 46 -11.30 25.33 3.67
N ASP A 47 -10.21 26.03 3.98
CA ASP A 47 -9.91 26.48 5.33
C ASP A 47 -10.91 27.56 5.77
N SER A 48 -11.66 27.26 6.83
CA SER A 48 -12.59 28.19 7.48
C SER A 48 -12.20 28.44 8.93
N SER A 49 -10.90 28.34 9.24
CA SER A 49 -10.36 28.59 10.58
C SER A 49 -10.38 30.06 10.98
N ARG A 50 -10.06 30.33 12.25
CA ARG A 50 -10.07 31.67 12.86
C ARG A 50 -9.12 32.68 12.18
N SER A 51 -8.06 32.22 11.52
CA SER A 51 -7.12 33.10 10.81
C SER A 51 -7.72 33.73 9.55
N VAL A 52 -8.67 33.02 8.91
CA VAL A 52 -9.40 33.51 7.74
C VAL A 52 -10.51 34.45 8.20
N ARG A 53 -10.39 35.75 7.92
CA ARG A 53 -11.45 36.71 8.31
C ARG A 53 -12.71 36.48 7.47
N PRO A 54 -13.92 36.82 7.95
CA PRO A 54 -15.15 36.68 7.17
C PRO A 54 -15.10 37.35 5.79
N TYR A 55 -14.46 38.51 5.68
CA TYR A 55 -14.25 39.20 4.40
C TYR A 55 -13.34 38.40 3.45
N ASP A 56 -12.27 37.81 3.97
CA ASP A 56 -11.35 36.96 3.21
C ASP A 56 -12.04 35.65 2.78
N PHE A 57 -12.96 35.13 3.60
CA PHE A 57 -13.75 33.95 3.26
C PHE A 57 -14.70 34.20 2.08
N GLU A 58 -15.30 35.39 1.98
CA GLU A 58 -16.08 35.77 0.79
C GLU A 58 -15.20 35.79 -0.48
N LYS A 59 -13.93 36.19 -0.37
CA LYS A 59 -12.98 36.10 -1.48
C LYS A 59 -12.68 34.67 -1.91
N VAL A 60 -12.62 33.73 -0.97
CA VAL A 60 -12.51 32.30 -1.31
C VAL A 60 -13.77 31.80 -2.01
N LYS A 61 -14.96 32.22 -1.59
CA LYS A 61 -16.23 31.88 -2.27
C LYS A 61 -16.25 32.42 -3.70
N GLU A 62 -15.86 33.67 -3.92
CA GLU A 62 -15.73 34.27 -5.26
C GLU A 62 -14.74 33.50 -6.13
N PHE A 63 -13.59 33.12 -5.58
CA PHE A 63 -12.60 32.29 -6.27
C PHE A 63 -13.15 30.92 -6.71
N ILE A 64 -13.85 30.21 -5.83
CA ILE A 64 -14.49 28.93 -6.18
C ILE A 64 -15.52 29.15 -7.29
N LEU A 65 -16.39 30.17 -7.16
CA LEU A 65 -17.38 30.50 -8.18
C LEU A 65 -16.74 30.80 -9.53
N ASN A 66 -15.62 31.51 -9.55
CA ASN A 66 -14.86 31.80 -10.76
C ASN A 66 -14.33 30.51 -11.40
N ILE A 67 -13.76 29.58 -10.62
CA ILE A 67 -13.33 28.28 -11.16
C ILE A 67 -14.52 27.49 -11.74
N LEU A 68 -15.64 27.44 -11.01
CA LEU A 68 -16.84 26.75 -11.45
C LEU A 68 -17.34 27.28 -12.80
N GLN A 69 -17.15 28.57 -13.12
CA GLN A 69 -17.53 29.14 -14.42
C GLN A 69 -16.87 28.43 -15.60
N PHE A 70 -15.66 27.90 -15.44
CA PHE A 70 -14.92 27.24 -16.52
C PHE A 70 -15.13 25.73 -16.59
N LEU A 71 -15.78 25.14 -15.58
CA LEU A 71 -16.05 23.72 -15.53
C LEU A 71 -17.41 23.38 -16.15
N ASP A 72 -17.43 22.28 -16.91
CA ASP A 72 -18.65 21.61 -17.35
C ASP A 72 -19.10 20.63 -16.26
N ILE A 73 -20.11 21.05 -15.48
CA ILE A 73 -20.58 20.33 -14.29
C ILE A 73 -21.80 19.51 -14.64
N GLY A 74 -21.69 18.20 -14.44
CA GLY A 74 -22.76 17.25 -14.71
C GLY A 74 -22.38 15.83 -14.31
N PRO A 75 -23.35 14.91 -14.21
CA PRO A 75 -23.11 13.53 -13.79
C PRO A 75 -22.15 12.76 -14.70
N ASP A 76 -22.12 13.12 -15.99
CA ASP A 76 -21.29 12.52 -17.04
C ASP A 76 -20.08 13.40 -17.43
N ALA A 77 -19.85 14.48 -16.69
CA ALA A 77 -18.76 15.45 -16.89
C ALA A 77 -17.99 15.65 -15.57
N THR A 78 -17.89 16.88 -15.08
CA THR A 78 -17.27 17.18 -13.79
C THR A 78 -18.27 17.00 -12.64
N ARG A 79 -17.90 16.19 -11.66
CA ARG A 79 -18.58 16.10 -10.36
C ARG A 79 -17.80 16.94 -9.36
N VAL A 80 -18.52 17.74 -8.57
CA VAL A 80 -17.91 18.67 -7.61
C VAL A 80 -18.40 18.36 -6.21
N GLY A 81 -17.45 18.14 -5.30
CA GLY A 81 -17.67 18.09 -3.87
C GLY A 81 -17.01 19.29 -3.20
N LEU A 82 -17.52 19.67 -2.03
CA LEU A 82 -16.93 20.74 -1.24
C LEU A 82 -16.98 20.39 0.24
N ILE A 83 -15.81 20.55 0.85
CA ILE A 83 -15.59 20.36 2.28
C ILE A 83 -15.01 21.64 2.83
N GLN A 84 -15.55 22.08 3.96
CA GLN A 84 -14.92 23.09 4.80
C GLN A 84 -14.26 22.40 5.99
N TYR A 85 -13.12 22.92 6.43
CA TYR A 85 -12.50 22.44 7.65
C TYR A 85 -12.10 23.60 8.57
N ALA A 86 -12.21 23.32 9.86
CA ALA A 86 -11.69 24.15 10.92
C ALA A 86 -11.20 23.23 12.06
N SER A 87 -11.81 23.27 13.26
CA SER A 87 -11.61 22.23 14.28
C SER A 87 -12.26 20.89 13.92
N THR A 88 -13.21 20.92 12.99
CA THR A 88 -13.91 19.73 12.48
C THR A 88 -14.02 19.84 10.97
N VAL A 89 -14.27 18.70 10.32
CA VAL A 89 -14.53 18.64 8.89
C VAL A 89 -16.03 18.71 8.66
N LYS A 90 -16.48 19.72 7.92
CA LYS A 90 -17.87 19.90 7.51
C LYS A 90 -18.00 19.60 6.02
N ASN A 91 -18.72 18.54 5.70
CA ASN A 91 -19.12 18.25 4.32
C ASN A 91 -20.25 19.19 3.91
N GLU A 92 -19.99 20.16 3.04
CA GLU A 92 -21.05 21.06 2.54
C GLU A 92 -21.91 20.35 1.50
N PHE A 93 -21.28 19.59 0.61
CA PHE A 93 -21.94 18.69 -0.34
C PHE A 93 -20.94 17.72 -0.98
N SER A 94 -21.42 16.54 -1.34
CA SER A 94 -20.63 15.50 -1.98
C SER A 94 -20.78 15.46 -3.50
N LEU A 95 -19.97 14.62 -4.16
CA LEU A 95 -19.90 14.48 -5.62
C LEU A 95 -21.24 14.05 -6.24
N LYS A 96 -22.12 13.40 -5.47
CA LYS A 96 -23.48 13.00 -5.90
C LYS A 96 -24.56 14.05 -5.63
N THR A 97 -24.32 15.05 -4.77
CA THR A 97 -25.38 15.92 -4.25
C THR A 97 -26.03 16.76 -5.34
N PHE A 98 -25.23 17.38 -6.21
CA PHE A 98 -25.73 18.29 -7.24
C PHE A 98 -25.36 17.80 -8.65
N ARG A 99 -26.32 17.90 -9.56
CA ARG A 99 -26.14 17.52 -10.98
C ARG A 99 -26.03 18.71 -11.92
N ARG A 100 -26.34 19.92 -11.45
CA ARG A 100 -26.36 21.15 -12.25
C ARG A 100 -25.44 22.18 -11.62
N LYS A 101 -24.67 22.87 -12.47
CA LYS A 101 -23.77 23.97 -12.10
C LYS A 101 -24.44 25.04 -11.22
N GLN A 102 -25.65 25.45 -11.59
CA GLN A 102 -26.42 26.47 -10.87
C GLN A 102 -26.69 26.11 -9.40
N ASP A 103 -26.87 24.83 -9.10
CA ASP A 103 -27.12 24.35 -7.73
C ASP A 103 -25.83 24.31 -6.91
N VAL A 104 -24.71 23.90 -7.53
CA VAL A 104 -23.37 23.97 -6.92
C VAL A 104 -23.02 25.42 -6.57
N GLU A 105 -23.18 26.35 -7.51
CA GLU A 105 -22.92 27.77 -7.26
C GLU A 105 -23.80 28.34 -6.15
N ARG A 106 -25.08 27.95 -6.09
CA ARG A 106 -25.99 28.38 -5.03
C ARG A 106 -25.54 27.85 -3.67
N ALA A 107 -25.08 26.60 -3.60
CA ALA A 107 -24.55 26.01 -2.37
C ALA A 107 -23.29 26.75 -1.90
N VAL A 108 -22.34 27.02 -2.81
CA VAL A 108 -21.12 27.80 -2.52
C VAL A 108 -21.47 29.19 -1.98
N ARG A 109 -22.41 29.91 -2.60
CA ARG A 109 -22.84 31.25 -2.13
C ARG A 109 -23.42 31.23 -0.70
N ARG A 110 -24.03 30.12 -0.28
CA ARG A 110 -24.68 29.94 1.03
C ARG A 110 -23.77 29.37 2.12
N MET A 111 -22.51 29.10 1.80
CA MET A 111 -21.54 28.62 2.78
C MET A 111 -21.39 29.61 3.94
N MET A 112 -21.40 29.05 5.16
CA MET A 112 -21.26 29.80 6.41
C MET A 112 -19.88 29.57 7.01
N TYR A 113 -19.22 30.66 7.39
CA TYR A 113 -17.91 30.65 8.04
C TYR A 113 -17.97 30.02 9.46
N LEU A 114 -17.03 29.11 9.76
CA LEU A 114 -17.00 28.29 10.99
C LEU A 114 -16.18 28.89 12.15
N ALA A 115 -15.12 29.66 11.88
CA ALA A 115 -14.31 30.41 12.86
C ALA A 115 -13.59 29.61 13.98
N THR A 116 -13.28 28.33 13.78
CA THR A 116 -12.61 27.47 14.79
C THR A 116 -11.14 27.13 14.42
N GLY A 117 -10.56 26.04 14.94
CA GLY A 117 -9.14 25.67 14.73
C GLY A 117 -8.79 25.26 13.29
N THR A 118 -7.64 24.60 13.07
CA THR A 118 -7.14 24.31 11.69
C THR A 118 -6.59 22.88 11.55
N MET A 119 -7.47 21.89 11.34
CA MET A 119 -7.11 20.47 11.15
C MET A 119 -7.08 20.09 9.65
N THR A 120 -5.95 20.33 8.99
CA THR A 120 -5.83 20.20 7.51
C THR A 120 -5.62 18.76 7.08
N GLY A 121 -4.80 17.99 7.79
CA GLY A 121 -4.61 16.56 7.57
C GLY A 121 -5.90 15.77 7.73
N LEU A 122 -6.72 16.09 8.73
CA LEU A 122 -8.04 15.47 8.90
C LEU A 122 -8.95 15.71 7.69
N ALA A 123 -8.91 16.90 7.09
CA ALA A 123 -9.69 17.22 5.91
C ALA A 123 -9.26 16.41 4.67
N ILE A 124 -7.94 16.24 4.47
CA ILE A 124 -7.41 15.39 3.39
C ILE A 124 -7.80 13.92 3.62
N GLN A 125 -7.69 13.44 4.86
CA GLN A 125 -8.08 12.08 5.21
C GLN A 125 -9.57 11.83 4.98
N TYR A 126 -10.42 12.79 5.35
CA TYR A 126 -11.86 12.74 5.06
C TYR A 126 -12.13 12.70 3.56
N ALA A 127 -11.40 13.51 2.78
CA ALA A 127 -11.54 13.51 1.32
C ALA A 127 -11.21 12.13 0.73
N MET A 128 -10.11 11.50 1.16
CA MET A 128 -9.71 10.17 0.71
C MET A 128 -10.74 9.08 1.06
N ASN A 129 -11.17 9.05 2.32
CA ASN A 129 -11.94 7.93 2.85
C ASN A 129 -13.45 8.05 2.59
N ILE A 130 -13.96 9.28 2.50
CA ILE A 130 -15.39 9.55 2.44
C ILE A 130 -15.74 10.27 1.14
N ALA A 131 -15.15 11.43 0.86
CA ALA A 131 -15.57 12.24 -0.29
C ALA A 131 -15.32 11.57 -1.65
N PHE A 132 -14.19 10.86 -1.79
CA PHE A 132 -13.87 10.06 -2.98
C PHE A 132 -14.37 8.61 -2.92
N SER A 133 -15.29 8.28 -2.00
CA SER A 133 -15.97 6.99 -2.02
C SER A 133 -17.02 6.95 -3.14
N GLU A 134 -17.25 5.77 -3.71
CA GLU A 134 -18.32 5.58 -4.69
C GLU A 134 -19.70 5.88 -4.09
N PHE A 135 -19.87 5.59 -2.79
CA PHE A 135 -21.06 5.94 -2.05
C PHE A 135 -21.33 7.44 -2.06
N GLU A 136 -20.31 8.29 -1.96
CA GLU A 136 -20.42 9.76 -2.03
C GLU A 136 -20.40 10.31 -3.46
N GLY A 137 -20.38 9.44 -4.47
CA GLY A 137 -20.54 9.80 -5.87
C GLY A 137 -19.25 9.91 -6.67
N ALA A 138 -18.10 9.50 -6.11
CA ALA A 138 -16.89 9.33 -6.89
C ALA A 138 -17.05 8.21 -7.91
N ARG A 139 -16.40 8.33 -9.07
CA ARG A 139 -16.43 7.26 -10.06
C ARG A 139 -15.47 6.13 -9.67
N PRO A 140 -15.81 4.87 -10.01
CA PRO A 140 -14.94 3.73 -9.78
C PRO A 140 -13.57 3.96 -10.40
N LEU A 141 -12.51 3.50 -9.72
CA LEU A 141 -11.13 3.64 -10.20
C LEU A 141 -10.92 2.97 -11.57
N SER A 142 -11.72 1.95 -11.90
CA SER A 142 -11.71 1.28 -13.22
C SER A 142 -12.09 2.19 -14.38
N GLN A 143 -12.81 3.30 -14.15
CA GLN A 143 -13.15 4.27 -15.18
C GLN A 143 -11.99 5.23 -15.49
N ASN A 144 -10.90 5.17 -14.71
CA ASN A 144 -9.71 6.01 -14.87
C ASN A 144 -10.03 7.52 -14.93
N VAL A 145 -11.03 7.95 -14.16
CA VAL A 145 -11.39 9.36 -14.04
C VAL A 145 -10.43 10.05 -13.06
N PRO A 146 -9.85 11.19 -13.43
CA PRO A 146 -8.98 11.95 -12.55
C PRO A 146 -9.71 12.39 -11.27
N ARG A 147 -9.05 12.21 -10.14
CA ARG A 147 -9.49 12.71 -8.83
C ARG A 147 -8.60 13.87 -8.42
N VAL A 148 -9.20 15.04 -8.18
CA VAL A 148 -8.47 16.26 -7.88
C VAL A 148 -8.95 16.86 -6.57
N ILE A 149 -8.01 17.19 -5.69
CA ILE A 149 -8.25 18.02 -4.53
C ILE A 149 -7.72 19.43 -4.82
N MET A 150 -8.54 20.44 -4.53
CA MET A 150 -8.08 21.83 -4.48
C MET A 150 -8.18 22.35 -3.05
N ILE A 151 -7.03 22.57 -2.41
CA ILE A 151 -6.92 23.05 -1.03
C ILE A 151 -6.60 24.54 -1.04
N VAL A 152 -7.39 25.33 -0.29
CA VAL A 152 -7.11 26.73 0.00
C VAL A 152 -6.89 26.88 1.49
N THR A 153 -5.70 27.32 1.91
CA THR A 153 -5.33 27.50 3.32
C THR A 153 -4.48 28.77 3.52
N ASP A 154 -4.58 29.39 4.69
CA ASP A 154 -3.84 30.61 5.05
C ASP A 154 -2.73 30.38 6.08
N GLY A 155 -2.53 29.14 6.52
CA GLY A 155 -1.81 28.88 7.75
C GLY A 155 -0.97 27.60 7.79
N ARG A 156 -0.34 27.40 8.94
CA ARG A 156 0.39 26.17 9.25
C ARG A 156 -0.59 25.11 9.74
N PRO A 157 -0.54 23.89 9.20
CA PRO A 157 -1.35 22.78 9.68
C PRO A 157 -1.03 22.51 11.16
N GLN A 158 -2.06 22.22 11.96
CA GLN A 158 -1.91 21.87 13.38
C GLN A 158 -1.79 20.36 13.60
N ASP A 159 -1.76 19.59 12.50
CA ASP A 159 -1.79 18.14 12.45
C ASP A 159 -0.78 17.60 11.41
N PRO A 160 -0.41 16.29 11.44
CA PRO A 160 0.60 15.73 10.56
C PRO A 160 0.11 15.60 9.11
N VAL A 161 0.05 16.72 8.40
CA VAL A 161 -0.53 16.80 7.05
C VAL A 161 0.34 16.11 5.99
N ALA A 162 1.67 16.10 6.16
CA ALA A 162 2.60 15.64 5.13
C ALA A 162 2.43 14.14 4.81
N GLU A 163 2.24 13.32 5.85
CA GLU A 163 2.04 11.88 5.69
C GLU A 163 0.70 11.57 5.02
N VAL A 164 -0.37 12.24 5.45
CA VAL A 164 -1.71 12.06 4.88
C VAL A 164 -1.77 12.53 3.43
N ALA A 165 -1.15 13.68 3.12
CA ALA A 165 -1.05 14.18 1.77
C ALA A 165 -0.22 13.25 0.88
N ALA A 166 0.88 12.67 1.39
CA ALA A 166 1.65 11.66 0.67
C ALA A 166 0.80 10.43 0.35
N LYS A 167 -0.01 9.94 1.31
CA LYS A 167 -0.96 8.84 1.08
C LYS A 167 -1.96 9.19 -0.02
N ALA A 168 -2.58 10.37 0.02
CA ALA A 168 -3.50 10.83 -1.02
C ALA A 168 -2.86 10.86 -2.42
N ARG A 169 -1.65 11.44 -2.53
CA ARG A 169 -0.90 11.49 -3.80
C ARG A 169 -0.53 10.10 -4.31
N ASN A 170 -0.14 9.19 -3.42
CA ASN A 170 0.21 7.82 -3.77
C ASN A 170 -1.02 7.01 -4.21
N SER A 171 -2.22 7.39 -3.77
CA SER A 171 -3.50 6.84 -4.25
C SER A 171 -3.96 7.42 -5.59
N GLY A 172 -3.13 8.23 -6.26
CA GLY A 172 -3.45 8.82 -7.58
C GLY A 172 -4.32 10.07 -7.52
N ILE A 173 -4.50 10.66 -6.34
CA ILE A 173 -5.23 11.92 -6.19
C ILE A 173 -4.27 13.08 -6.43
N LEU A 174 -4.63 13.96 -7.37
CA LEU A 174 -3.86 15.15 -7.68
C LEU A 174 -4.26 16.29 -6.74
N ILE A 175 -3.29 16.85 -6.00
CA ILE A 175 -3.55 17.90 -4.99
C ILE A 175 -2.97 19.23 -5.48
N PHE A 176 -3.85 20.20 -5.70
CA PHE A 176 -3.51 21.61 -5.85
C PHE A 176 -3.56 22.30 -4.49
N ALA A 177 -2.43 22.83 -4.03
CA ALA A 177 -2.31 23.50 -2.75
C ALA A 177 -2.11 25.00 -2.95
N ILE A 178 -3.06 25.79 -2.45
CA ILE A 178 -3.07 27.25 -2.55
C ILE A 178 -2.87 27.81 -1.14
N GLY A 179 -1.69 28.36 -0.90
CA GLY A 179 -1.35 29.06 0.33
C GLY A 179 -1.63 30.55 0.18
N VAL A 180 -2.29 31.15 1.16
CA VAL A 180 -2.58 32.59 1.19
C VAL A 180 -1.86 33.26 2.35
N GLY A 181 -1.17 34.36 2.09
CA GLY A 181 -0.47 35.12 3.12
C GLY A 181 0.86 34.50 3.52
N LYS A 182 1.09 34.34 4.83
CA LYS A 182 2.39 33.90 5.37
C LYS A 182 2.44 32.39 5.59
N VAL A 183 2.29 31.64 4.51
CA VAL A 183 2.42 30.17 4.51
C VAL A 183 3.84 29.77 4.19
N ASP A 184 4.37 28.78 4.91
CA ASP A 184 5.68 28.19 4.64
C ASP A 184 5.63 27.34 3.36
N MET A 185 6.49 27.64 2.39
CA MET A 185 6.50 26.96 1.09
C MET A 185 6.83 25.47 1.18
N ASN A 186 7.68 25.06 2.13
CA ASN A 186 8.03 23.65 2.28
C ASN A 186 6.84 22.85 2.82
N THR A 187 6.08 23.46 3.73
CA THR A 187 4.80 22.95 4.22
C THR A 187 3.79 22.81 3.09
N LEU A 188 3.63 23.85 2.25
CA LEU A 188 2.68 23.81 1.15
C LEU A 188 3.08 22.77 0.08
N LYS A 189 4.38 22.61 -0.18
CA LYS A 189 4.91 21.54 -1.05
C LYS A 189 4.72 20.14 -0.48
N SER A 190 4.77 19.97 0.85
CA SER A 190 4.51 18.67 1.47
C SER A 190 3.05 18.22 1.29
N ILE A 191 2.14 19.17 1.03
CA ILE A 191 0.73 18.95 0.74
C ILE A 191 0.49 18.74 -0.77
N GLY A 192 0.94 19.69 -1.60
CA GLY A 192 0.69 19.69 -3.04
C GLY A 192 1.38 18.56 -3.81
N SER A 193 0.94 18.32 -5.04
CA SER A 193 1.52 17.31 -5.92
C SER A 193 2.66 17.84 -6.79
N GLU A 194 3.59 16.98 -7.15
CA GLU A 194 4.60 17.31 -8.16
C GLU A 194 4.00 17.29 -9.58
N PRO A 195 4.53 18.07 -10.53
CA PRO A 195 5.52 19.14 -10.35
C PRO A 195 4.96 20.37 -9.59
N TYR A 196 5.72 20.88 -8.61
CA TYR A 196 5.24 21.92 -7.69
C TYR A 196 4.90 23.24 -8.38
N GLU A 197 5.62 23.61 -9.43
CA GLU A 197 5.38 24.80 -10.24
C GLU A 197 3.98 24.84 -10.90
N ASN A 198 3.30 23.69 -10.97
CA ASN A 198 1.97 23.60 -11.56
C ASN A 198 0.85 23.34 -10.55
N HIS A 199 1.17 22.94 -9.32
CA HIS A 199 0.17 22.51 -8.35
C HIS A 199 0.29 23.23 -6.99
N VAL A 200 1.37 23.96 -6.75
CA VAL A 200 1.61 24.66 -5.49
C VAL A 200 1.70 26.15 -5.77
N PHE A 201 0.76 26.92 -5.20
CA PHE A 201 0.64 28.35 -5.44
C PHE A 201 0.61 29.10 -4.12
N LEU A 202 1.46 30.12 -4.00
CA LEU A 202 1.46 31.04 -2.88
C LEU A 202 1.05 32.42 -3.36
N VAL A 203 0.05 33.01 -2.72
CA VAL A 203 -0.41 34.39 -2.99
C VAL A 203 -0.26 35.23 -1.74
N ALA A 204 0.03 36.53 -1.90
CA ALA A 204 0.33 37.39 -0.76
C ALA A 204 -0.91 37.69 0.10
N ASN A 205 -2.11 37.64 -0.48
CA ASN A 205 -3.39 37.88 0.17
C ASN A 205 -4.54 37.26 -0.63
N PHE A 206 -5.73 37.22 -0.04
CA PHE A 206 -6.91 36.62 -0.65
C PHE A 206 -7.36 37.33 -1.92
N SER A 207 -7.13 38.64 -2.06
CA SER A 207 -7.47 39.35 -3.31
C SER A 207 -6.64 38.87 -4.51
N GLN A 208 -5.42 38.37 -4.27
CA GLN A 208 -4.57 37.83 -5.33
C GLN A 208 -4.95 36.40 -5.74
N ILE A 209 -5.76 35.68 -4.95
CA ILE A 209 -6.18 34.33 -5.30
C ILE A 209 -6.99 34.31 -6.61
N GLU A 210 -7.70 35.41 -6.90
CA GLU A 210 -8.47 35.60 -8.14
C GLU A 210 -7.57 35.53 -9.39
N THR A 211 -6.29 35.92 -9.28
CA THR A 211 -5.33 35.86 -10.40
C THR A 211 -4.99 34.42 -10.81
N LEU A 212 -5.15 33.47 -9.89
CA LEU A 212 -4.91 32.06 -10.17
C LEU A 212 -6.01 31.44 -11.03
N THR A 213 -7.18 32.07 -11.14
CA THR A 213 -8.30 31.57 -11.96
C THR A 213 -7.86 31.25 -13.38
N SER A 214 -7.10 32.15 -14.02
CA SER A 214 -6.58 31.96 -15.38
C SER A 214 -5.56 30.82 -15.45
N VAL A 215 -4.75 30.65 -14.40
CA VAL A 215 -3.80 29.55 -14.29
C VAL A 215 -4.56 28.22 -14.20
N PHE A 216 -5.54 28.12 -13.31
CA PHE A 216 -6.36 26.92 -13.15
C PHE A 216 -7.19 26.61 -14.40
N GLN A 217 -7.71 27.62 -15.09
CA GLN A 217 -8.37 27.43 -16.38
C GLN A 217 -7.45 26.71 -17.36
N THR A 218 -6.18 27.11 -17.47
CA THR A 218 -5.24 26.42 -18.36
C THR A 218 -4.83 25.04 -17.84
N LYS A 219 -4.62 24.87 -16.53
CA LYS A 219 -4.09 23.63 -15.92
C LYS A 219 -5.13 22.52 -15.76
N LEU A 220 -6.38 22.86 -15.45
CA LEU A 220 -7.49 21.89 -15.34
C LEU A 220 -8.00 21.48 -16.73
N CYS A 221 -7.77 22.28 -17.77
CA CYS A 221 -8.18 21.99 -19.14
C CYS A 221 -7.08 21.33 -20.01
N VAL A 222 -5.92 20.94 -19.45
CA VAL A 222 -4.87 20.27 -20.22
C VAL A 222 -5.32 18.85 -20.57
N GLN A 223 -4.94 18.37 -21.77
CA GLN A 223 -5.12 16.98 -22.14
C GLN A 223 -4.59 16.06 -21.02
N HIS A 224 -5.46 15.17 -20.53
CA HIS A 224 -5.04 14.04 -19.73
C HIS A 224 -4.29 13.10 -20.68
N MET A 225 -2.96 13.25 -20.78
CA MET A 225 -2.10 12.50 -21.69
C MET A 225 -2.37 11.00 -21.56
N CYS A 226 -2.59 10.52 -20.33
CA CYS A 226 -2.96 9.13 -20.01
C CYS A 226 -4.28 8.63 -20.61
N SER A 227 -5.12 9.52 -21.14
CA SER A 227 -6.43 9.18 -21.71
C SER A 227 -6.48 9.40 -23.22
N VAL A 228 -5.42 9.97 -23.81
CA VAL A 228 -5.34 10.29 -25.25
C VAL A 228 -4.44 9.30 -25.98
N ILE A 229 -3.42 8.77 -25.31
CA ILE A 229 -2.43 7.84 -25.88
C ILE A 229 -2.10 6.76 -24.84
N GLU A 230 -1.95 5.51 -25.27
CA GLU A 230 -1.40 4.45 -24.43
C GLU A 230 0.11 4.67 -24.22
N HIS A 231 0.50 4.94 -22.98
CA HIS A 231 1.89 5.26 -22.63
C HIS A 231 2.73 4.06 -22.20
N GLY A 232 2.14 2.87 -22.19
CA GLY A 232 2.82 1.64 -21.78
C GLY A 232 3.27 1.66 -20.31
N CYS A 233 2.57 2.40 -19.43
CA CYS A 233 2.83 2.34 -18.01
C CYS A 233 2.37 0.99 -17.46
N ASP A 234 3.27 0.29 -16.79
CA ASP A 234 3.02 -1.05 -16.24
C ASP A 234 1.96 -1.06 -15.13
N HIS A 235 1.93 -0.01 -14.30
CA HIS A 235 0.95 0.12 -13.21
C HIS A 235 0.02 1.32 -13.38
N PHE A 236 0.49 2.53 -13.08
CA PHE A 236 -0.32 3.73 -13.12
C PHE A 236 0.25 4.73 -14.10
N CYS A 237 -0.59 5.31 -14.94
CA CYS A 237 -0.25 6.52 -15.69
C CYS A 237 -0.82 7.72 -14.94
N ILE A 238 0.06 8.60 -14.47
CA ILE A 238 -0.33 9.84 -13.78
C ILE A 238 -0.12 10.98 -14.76
N ASN A 239 -1.19 11.72 -15.04
CA ASN A 239 -1.10 12.89 -15.91
C ASN A 239 -0.36 14.02 -15.22
N THR A 240 0.54 14.68 -15.95
CA THR A 240 1.19 15.91 -15.52
C THR A 240 0.89 17.01 -16.53
N PRO A 241 0.97 18.31 -16.16
CA PRO A 241 0.63 19.38 -17.09
C PRO A 241 1.54 19.38 -18.31
N GLY A 242 1.00 18.95 -19.46
CA GLY A 242 1.72 18.83 -20.74
C GLY A 242 2.49 17.53 -20.92
N SER A 243 2.41 16.56 -19.99
CA SER A 243 3.12 15.29 -20.06
C SER A 243 2.40 14.17 -19.27
N TYR A 244 3.07 13.05 -19.08
CA TYR A 244 2.65 11.99 -18.18
C TYR A 244 3.87 11.46 -17.43
N ILE A 245 3.63 10.80 -16.29
CA ILE A 245 4.63 9.98 -15.62
C ILE A 245 4.01 8.62 -15.31
N CYS A 246 4.76 7.55 -15.48
CA CYS A 246 4.34 6.27 -14.95
C CYS A 246 4.69 6.19 -13.47
N LYS A 247 3.79 5.66 -12.65
CA LYS A 247 4.03 5.37 -11.23
C LYS A 247 3.72 3.92 -10.95
N CYS A 248 4.47 3.37 -9.99
CA CYS A 248 4.32 2.00 -9.56
C CYS A 248 3.40 1.89 -8.34
N LYS A 249 2.77 0.72 -8.18
CA LYS A 249 2.10 0.33 -6.93
C LYS A 249 3.07 0.33 -5.76
N GLN A 250 2.56 0.41 -4.54
CA GLN A 250 3.38 0.40 -3.33
C GLN A 250 4.29 -0.84 -3.29
N GLY A 251 5.57 -0.63 -2.95
CA GLY A 251 6.69 -1.61 -2.95
C GLY A 251 7.16 -2.09 -4.33
N TYR A 252 6.87 -1.31 -5.37
CA TYR A 252 7.52 -1.43 -6.67
C TYR A 252 8.28 -0.14 -6.97
N ILE A 253 9.44 -0.26 -7.62
CA ILE A 253 10.25 0.88 -8.10
C ILE A 253 10.07 1.00 -9.61
N LEU A 254 9.96 2.24 -10.08
CA LEU A 254 9.93 2.55 -11.51
C LEU A 254 11.32 2.35 -12.10
N ASN A 255 11.41 1.55 -13.16
CA ASN A 255 12.65 1.26 -13.85
C ASN A 255 13.19 2.50 -14.59
N SER A 256 14.43 2.41 -15.07
CA SER A 256 15.12 3.47 -15.80
C SER A 256 14.42 3.85 -17.13
N ASP A 257 13.59 2.96 -17.67
CA ASP A 257 12.75 3.22 -18.84
C ASP A 257 11.55 4.14 -18.54
N GLN A 258 11.35 4.51 -17.26
CA GLN A 258 10.27 5.34 -16.76
C GLN A 258 8.86 4.79 -17.06
N ARG A 259 8.74 3.49 -17.31
CA ARG A 259 7.48 2.84 -17.73
C ARG A 259 7.19 1.55 -16.98
N THR A 260 8.20 0.70 -16.82
CA THR A 260 8.05 -0.61 -16.18
C THR A 260 8.34 -0.56 -14.70
N CYS A 261 7.69 -1.44 -13.92
CA CYS A 261 7.80 -1.47 -12.49
C CYS A 261 8.39 -2.80 -12.03
N ASN A 262 9.51 -2.76 -11.32
CA ASN A 262 10.07 -3.95 -10.68
C ASN A 262 9.73 -3.96 -9.19
N THR A 263 9.53 -5.15 -8.64
CA THR A 263 9.44 -5.31 -7.18
C THR A 263 10.72 -4.80 -6.56
N GLN A 264 10.61 -3.87 -5.62
CA GLN A 264 11.76 -3.52 -4.80
C GLN A 264 12.06 -4.73 -3.93
N ASP A 265 13.28 -5.28 -4.02
CA ASP A 265 13.71 -6.27 -3.06
C ASP A 265 14.04 -5.56 -1.74
N LEU A 266 13.05 -5.52 -0.86
CA LEU A 266 13.19 -4.91 0.46
C LEU A 266 14.13 -5.70 1.37
N CYS A 267 14.46 -6.95 1.01
CA CYS A 267 15.49 -7.76 1.68
C CYS A 267 16.92 -7.40 1.18
N GLU A 268 17.09 -6.88 -0.03
CA GLU A 268 18.42 -6.42 -0.51
C GLU A 268 18.73 -4.98 -0.09
N VAL A 269 17.70 -4.17 0.19
CA VAL A 269 17.89 -2.89 0.85
C VAL A 269 18.36 -3.16 2.27
N LYS A 270 19.57 -2.70 2.61
CA LYS A 270 20.37 -2.92 3.85
C LYS A 270 19.70 -2.62 5.22
N LYS A 271 18.37 -2.70 5.35
CA LYS A 271 17.53 -2.34 6.50
C LYS A 271 16.27 -3.22 6.65
N HIS A 272 16.32 -4.52 6.37
CA HIS A 272 15.28 -5.42 6.89
C HIS A 272 15.63 -5.82 8.32
N GLU A 273 14.63 -5.83 9.21
CA GLU A 273 14.82 -6.12 10.65
C GLU A 273 14.56 -7.59 10.99
N CYS A 274 14.53 -8.48 9.99
CA CYS A 274 14.39 -9.92 10.21
C CYS A 274 15.63 -10.47 10.92
N GLU A 275 15.40 -11.23 11.99
CA GLU A 275 16.47 -11.89 12.73
C GLU A 275 17.15 -12.99 11.90
N GLN A 276 16.37 -13.74 11.12
CA GLN A 276 16.84 -14.88 10.33
C GLN A 276 16.55 -14.67 8.84
N ILE A 277 15.48 -15.26 8.31
CA ILE A 277 15.19 -15.28 6.89
C ILE A 277 14.31 -14.08 6.54
N CYS A 278 14.68 -13.32 5.52
CA CYS A 278 13.82 -12.31 4.91
C CYS A 278 13.28 -12.84 3.58
N VAL A 279 11.96 -12.83 3.43
CA VAL A 279 11.30 -13.20 2.18
C VAL A 279 10.62 -11.97 1.61
N ASN A 280 11.05 -11.56 0.43
CA ASN A 280 10.49 -10.41 -0.27
C ASN A 280 9.07 -10.73 -0.77
N THR A 281 8.15 -9.78 -0.59
CA THR A 281 6.77 -9.89 -1.08
C THR A 281 6.39 -8.62 -1.85
N PRO A 282 5.43 -8.67 -2.79
CA PRO A 282 4.99 -7.46 -3.48
C PRO A 282 4.50 -6.39 -2.49
N GLY A 283 5.21 -5.27 -2.33
CA GLY A 283 4.80 -4.22 -1.37
C GLY A 283 5.55 -4.22 -0.03
N SER A 284 6.17 -5.32 0.38
CA SER A 284 6.66 -5.55 1.75
C SER A 284 7.71 -6.66 1.82
N TYR A 285 8.15 -7.03 3.01
CA TYR A 285 8.81 -8.30 3.27
C TYR A 285 8.13 -9.00 4.44
N VAL A 286 8.34 -10.30 4.55
CA VAL A 286 7.97 -11.08 5.73
C VAL A 286 9.21 -11.77 6.26
N CYS A 287 9.33 -11.84 7.59
CA CYS A 287 10.40 -12.60 8.22
C CYS A 287 9.95 -14.05 8.39
N GLN A 288 10.87 -14.97 8.15
CA GLN A 288 10.69 -16.39 8.40
C GLN A 288 11.82 -16.87 9.30
N CYS A 289 11.56 -17.98 9.99
CA CYS A 289 12.53 -18.61 10.86
C CYS A 289 13.01 -19.93 10.23
N TYR A 290 14.22 -20.35 10.60
CA TYR A 290 14.71 -21.70 10.31
C TYR A 290 13.83 -22.75 10.98
N ASP A 291 13.93 -24.00 10.50
CA ASP A 291 13.33 -25.15 11.18
C ASP A 291 13.78 -25.18 12.66
N GLY A 292 12.88 -25.50 13.58
CA GLY A 292 13.16 -25.40 15.03
C GLY A 292 12.73 -24.10 15.70
N TYR A 293 12.33 -23.08 14.92
CA TYR A 293 12.03 -21.74 15.44
C TYR A 293 10.64 -21.26 15.04
N GLU A 294 10.02 -20.48 15.91
CA GLU A 294 8.76 -19.79 15.65
C GLU A 294 8.94 -18.27 15.66
N LEU A 295 8.18 -17.58 14.81
CA LEU A 295 8.21 -16.13 14.69
C LEU A 295 7.44 -15.50 15.85
N LYS A 296 8.05 -14.56 16.57
CA LYS A 296 7.40 -13.81 17.65
C LYS A 296 6.28 -12.91 17.11
N GLU A 297 5.45 -12.42 18.03
CA GLU A 297 4.38 -11.46 17.73
C GLU A 297 4.86 -10.16 17.08
N ASP A 298 6.14 -9.79 17.26
CA ASP A 298 6.74 -8.62 16.60
C ASP A 298 6.95 -8.81 15.09
N GLY A 299 6.77 -10.04 14.58
CA GLY A 299 6.91 -10.41 13.18
C GLY A 299 8.35 -10.35 12.66
N LYS A 300 9.36 -10.27 13.54
CA LYS A 300 10.76 -10.02 13.19
C LYS A 300 11.74 -10.98 13.86
N GLN A 301 11.51 -11.28 15.12
CA GLN A 301 12.37 -12.14 15.93
C GLN A 301 11.89 -13.58 15.93
N CYS A 302 12.83 -14.50 16.02
CA CYS A 302 12.59 -15.93 16.08
C CYS A 302 12.92 -16.43 17.50
N TYR A 303 12.11 -17.35 18.03
CA TYR A 303 12.43 -18.05 19.28
C TYR A 303 12.50 -19.54 19.03
N ILE A 304 13.41 -20.20 19.76
CA ILE A 304 13.55 -21.65 19.70
C ILE A 304 12.26 -22.28 20.22
N VAL A 305 11.68 -23.17 19.42
CA VAL A 305 10.59 -24.02 19.88
C VAL A 305 11.23 -25.11 20.75
N ASP A 306 11.06 -24.98 22.06
CA ASP A 306 11.36 -26.10 22.95
C ASP A 306 10.21 -27.09 22.87
N TYR A 307 10.40 -28.08 22.01
CA TYR A 307 9.42 -29.14 21.76
C TYR A 307 9.08 -29.89 23.07
N CYS A 308 9.97 -29.94 24.05
CA CYS A 308 9.76 -30.68 25.29
C CYS A 308 8.86 -29.95 26.32
N THR A 309 8.54 -28.67 26.11
CA THR A 309 7.72 -27.87 27.04
C THR A 309 6.29 -28.37 27.21
N LEU A 310 5.73 -29.04 26.20
CA LEU A 310 4.34 -29.49 26.18
C LEU A 310 4.25 -30.96 26.62
N ASN A 311 3.89 -31.17 27.90
CA ASN A 311 3.61 -32.49 28.48
C ASN A 311 4.71 -33.54 28.22
N ASN A 312 5.99 -33.13 28.27
CA ASN A 312 7.15 -33.98 27.97
C ASN A 312 7.06 -34.69 26.61
N GLN A 313 6.22 -34.17 25.69
CA GLN A 313 5.81 -34.80 24.43
C GLN A 313 5.36 -36.27 24.56
N GLY A 314 4.89 -36.69 25.72
CA GLY A 314 4.54 -38.09 25.98
C GLY A 314 5.74 -39.04 26.11
N CYS A 315 6.96 -38.54 26.32
CA CYS A 315 8.09 -39.36 26.77
C CYS A 315 7.82 -39.89 28.18
N GLN A 316 8.04 -41.19 28.41
CA GLN A 316 7.86 -41.80 29.72
C GLN A 316 8.89 -41.31 30.74
N HIS A 317 10.12 -41.06 30.31
CA HIS A 317 11.21 -40.57 31.15
C HIS A 317 11.58 -39.13 30.78
N GLU A 318 12.64 -38.94 30.00
CA GLU A 318 13.16 -37.62 29.68
C GLU A 318 12.89 -37.28 28.20
N CYS A 319 12.43 -36.07 27.92
CA CYS A 319 12.41 -35.52 26.57
C CYS A 319 13.68 -34.68 26.39
N VAL A 320 14.40 -34.94 25.31
CA VAL A 320 15.57 -34.16 24.92
C VAL A 320 15.24 -33.36 23.68
N ASN A 321 15.31 -32.03 23.82
CA ASN A 321 15.08 -31.10 22.74
C ASN A 321 16.26 -31.14 21.75
N THR A 322 15.98 -31.07 20.46
CA THR A 322 16.99 -30.99 19.39
C THR A 322 16.70 -29.79 18.50
N GLU A 323 17.61 -29.46 17.56
CA GLU A 323 17.44 -28.30 16.68
C GLU A 323 16.13 -28.36 15.88
N ASP A 324 15.77 -29.52 15.32
CA ASP A 324 14.58 -29.65 14.43
C ASP A 324 13.42 -30.48 15.03
N SER A 325 13.58 -31.02 16.24
CA SER A 325 12.63 -31.96 16.84
C SER A 325 12.93 -32.25 18.32
N TYR A 326 12.51 -33.41 18.81
CA TYR A 326 12.89 -33.96 20.10
C TYR A 326 13.02 -35.49 20.02
N TYR A 327 13.68 -36.09 21.01
CA TYR A 327 13.64 -37.53 21.21
C TYR A 327 13.47 -37.89 22.69
N CYS A 328 12.93 -39.07 22.97
CA CYS A 328 12.80 -39.55 24.33
C CYS A 328 14.06 -40.30 24.75
N GLN A 329 14.61 -39.94 25.90
CA GLN A 329 15.73 -40.60 26.54
C GLN A 329 15.27 -41.37 27.78
N CYS A 330 15.70 -42.62 27.89
CA CYS A 330 15.43 -43.43 29.06
C CYS A 330 16.50 -43.22 30.14
N HIS A 331 16.08 -43.22 31.41
CA HIS A 331 17.00 -43.26 32.54
C HIS A 331 17.90 -44.51 32.50
N LYS A 332 19.02 -44.46 33.22
CA LYS A 332 19.99 -45.56 33.32
C LYS A 332 19.29 -46.87 33.70
N GLY A 333 19.61 -47.96 33.00
CA GLY A 333 19.02 -49.29 33.19
C GLY A 333 17.74 -49.57 32.39
N PHE A 334 17.27 -48.61 31.58
CA PHE A 334 16.11 -48.78 30.71
C PHE A 334 16.48 -48.58 29.23
N ILE A 335 15.75 -49.26 28.36
CA ILE A 335 15.89 -49.13 26.90
C ILE A 335 14.60 -48.59 26.29
N LEU A 336 14.74 -47.75 25.27
CA LEU A 336 13.61 -47.15 24.56
C LEU A 336 12.90 -48.21 23.71
N ASN A 337 11.58 -48.26 23.79
CA ASN A 337 10.76 -49.16 23.00
C ASN A 337 10.64 -48.71 21.54
N PRO A 338 10.19 -49.61 20.64
CA PRO A 338 9.98 -49.26 19.23
C PRO A 338 8.98 -48.11 18.99
N ASP A 339 8.11 -47.83 19.96
CA ASP A 339 7.20 -46.68 19.94
C ASP A 339 7.92 -45.32 20.10
N LYS A 340 9.22 -45.34 20.42
CA LYS A 340 10.08 -44.17 20.68
C LYS A 340 9.60 -43.28 21.83
N LYS A 341 8.71 -43.76 22.69
CA LYS A 341 8.08 -42.99 23.77
C LYS A 341 8.21 -43.65 25.12
N THR A 342 8.04 -44.97 25.18
CA THR A 342 8.07 -45.74 26.42
C THR A 342 9.43 -46.40 26.62
N CYS A 343 9.78 -46.60 27.88
CA CYS A 343 11.01 -47.19 28.34
C CYS A 343 10.68 -48.51 29.05
N ARG A 344 11.37 -49.58 28.66
CA ARG A 344 11.28 -50.87 29.37
C ARG A 344 12.61 -51.24 29.99
N ARG A 345 12.56 -52.01 31.07
CA ARG A 345 13.76 -52.70 31.53
C ARG A 345 14.13 -53.76 30.48
N PRO A 346 15.37 -53.78 30.00
CA PRO A 346 15.87 -54.89 29.21
C PRO A 346 15.82 -56.16 30.06
N ASP A 347 15.28 -57.23 29.49
CA ASP A 347 15.36 -58.55 30.07
C ASP A 347 16.65 -59.20 29.55
N TYR A 348 17.69 -59.16 30.36
CA TYR A 348 18.99 -59.70 30.01
C TYR A 348 18.99 -61.24 30.00
N CYS A 349 18.06 -61.87 30.73
CA CYS A 349 17.85 -63.32 30.73
C CYS A 349 17.05 -63.81 29.52
N ALA A 350 16.23 -62.96 28.89
CA ALA A 350 15.52 -63.27 27.64
C ALA A 350 16.42 -63.15 26.38
N LEU A 351 17.64 -62.66 26.53
CA LEU A 351 18.64 -62.70 25.46
C LEU A 351 19.02 -64.17 25.20
N GLN A 352 18.99 -64.61 23.94
CA GLN A 352 19.17 -66.02 23.53
C GLN A 352 20.48 -66.70 24.01
N ASN A 353 21.42 -65.98 24.62
CA ASN A 353 22.71 -66.53 25.04
C ASN A 353 23.25 -65.90 26.33
N HIS A 354 22.44 -65.83 27.40
CA HIS A 354 22.88 -65.32 28.71
C HIS A 354 23.93 -66.23 29.40
N GLY A 355 24.11 -67.47 28.97
CA GLY A 355 25.26 -68.31 29.36
C GLY A 355 25.27 -68.79 30.82
N CYS A 356 24.11 -68.83 31.49
CA CYS A 356 23.96 -69.47 32.80
C CYS A 356 23.68 -70.96 32.60
N GLN A 357 24.37 -71.84 33.35
CA GLN A 357 24.13 -73.28 33.28
C GLN A 357 22.75 -73.67 33.81
N GLN A 358 22.27 -72.98 34.84
CA GLN A 358 20.98 -73.25 35.49
C GLN A 358 20.10 -72.02 35.41
N GLU A 359 19.95 -71.27 36.50
CA GLU A 359 19.00 -70.17 36.57
C GLU A 359 19.68 -68.83 36.22
N CYS A 360 18.99 -67.98 35.47
CA CYS A 360 19.36 -66.59 35.23
C CYS A 360 18.45 -65.67 36.03
N VAL A 361 19.04 -64.70 36.72
CA VAL A 361 18.31 -63.70 37.52
C VAL A 361 18.66 -62.31 37.01
N ASN A 362 17.66 -61.60 36.49
CA ASN A 362 17.81 -60.21 36.06
C ASN A 362 18.10 -59.28 37.25
N THR A 363 18.90 -58.26 37.01
CA THR A 363 19.14 -57.14 37.91
C THR A 363 18.85 -55.81 37.20
N ASP A 364 18.92 -54.70 37.93
CA ASP A 364 18.63 -53.37 37.36
C ASP A 364 19.64 -52.94 36.27
N GLU A 365 20.88 -53.45 36.30
CA GLU A 365 21.93 -53.09 35.33
C GLU A 365 22.43 -54.27 34.47
N SER A 366 22.10 -55.53 34.80
CA SER A 366 22.58 -56.72 34.11
C SER A 366 21.80 -57.99 34.54
N TYR A 367 22.44 -59.14 34.61
CA TYR A 367 21.94 -60.39 35.17
C TYR A 367 23.06 -61.13 35.92
N PHE A 368 22.69 -62.10 36.75
CA PHE A 368 23.63 -63.07 37.32
C PHE A 368 23.06 -64.49 37.26
N CYS A 369 23.95 -65.47 37.33
CA CYS A 369 23.55 -66.87 37.34
C CYS A 369 23.37 -67.37 38.77
N ARG A 370 22.30 -68.15 39.00
CA ARG A 370 22.00 -68.79 40.27
C ARG A 370 21.91 -70.30 40.07
N CYS A 371 22.36 -71.05 41.07
CA CYS A 371 22.25 -72.50 41.08
C CYS A 371 21.02 -72.95 41.86
N GLN A 372 20.40 -74.03 41.39
CA GLN A 372 19.30 -74.70 42.07
C GLN A 372 19.78 -75.36 43.37
N GLN A 373 18.84 -75.72 44.24
CA GLN A 373 19.14 -76.32 45.53
C GLN A 373 20.01 -77.58 45.39
N GLY A 374 21.08 -77.69 46.18
CA GLY A 374 22.05 -78.79 46.08
C GLY A 374 23.24 -78.54 45.16
N PHE A 375 23.41 -77.31 44.65
CA PHE A 375 24.54 -76.88 43.83
C PHE A 375 25.14 -75.56 44.32
N THR A 376 26.45 -75.37 44.16
CA THR A 376 27.16 -74.10 44.41
C THR A 376 27.67 -73.49 43.12
N LEU A 377 27.64 -72.16 43.01
CA LEU A 377 28.11 -71.42 41.84
C LEU A 377 29.64 -71.44 41.78
N ASN A 378 30.20 -71.80 40.63
CA ASN A 378 31.63 -71.83 40.41
C ASN A 378 32.23 -70.41 40.27
N PRO A 379 33.56 -70.25 40.40
CA PRO A 379 34.24 -68.95 40.25
C PRO A 379 34.05 -68.28 38.88
N ASP A 380 33.67 -69.04 37.85
CA ASP A 380 33.31 -68.51 36.53
C ASP A 380 31.97 -67.74 36.52
N LYS A 381 31.24 -67.78 37.65
CA LYS A 381 29.93 -67.16 37.87
C LYS A 381 28.84 -67.62 36.90
N ARG A 382 29.04 -68.75 36.21
CA ARG A 382 28.16 -69.26 35.15
C ARG A 382 27.78 -70.72 35.32
N THR A 383 28.71 -71.54 35.81
CA THR A 383 28.49 -72.98 36.01
C THR A 383 28.24 -73.33 37.48
N CYS A 384 27.59 -74.46 37.71
CA CYS A 384 27.13 -74.94 39.01
C CYS A 384 27.77 -76.30 39.31
N LYS A 385 28.39 -76.44 40.48
CA LYS A 385 28.97 -77.70 40.97
C LYS A 385 28.02 -78.33 41.98
N SER A 386 27.75 -79.62 41.82
CA SER A 386 26.93 -80.37 42.78
C SER A 386 27.63 -80.48 44.14
N ILE A 387 26.86 -80.28 45.20
CA ILE A 387 27.35 -80.37 46.59
C ILE A 387 27.38 -81.85 47.05
N TRP A 388 26.73 -82.75 46.29
CA TRP A 388 26.58 -84.17 46.65
C TRP A 388 27.78 -85.08 46.30
N PHE A 389 28.87 -84.53 45.78
CA PHE A 389 30.09 -85.27 45.42
C PHE A 389 31.34 -84.87 46.25
N GLN A 390 31.15 -84.36 47.47
CA GLN A 390 32.25 -84.17 48.43
C GLN A 390 31.96 -84.86 49.76
N VAL A 391 31.77 -86.18 49.71
CA VAL A 391 31.97 -87.07 50.87
C VAL A 391 33.16 -87.96 50.60
#